data_AF-A0A524K6R5-F1
#
_entry.id   AF-A0A524K6R5-F1
#
_cell.length_a   1.000
_cell.length_b   1.000
_cell.length_c   1.000
_cell.angle_alpha   90.00
_cell.angle_beta   90.00
_cell.angle_gamma   90.00
#
_symmetry.space_group_name_H-M   'P 1'
#
loop_
_entity.id
_entity.type
_entity.pdbx_description
1 polymer ?
#
loop_
_entity_poly.entity_id
_entity_poly.type
_entity_poly.pdbx_seq_one_letter_code
_entity_poly.pdbx_strand_id
1 'polypeptide(L)'
;MKLMIKQKVFSWGDKFTVYDEAGAEKYKVQGEVFSIGKKLHVYDLAGTEVVYIQQKVMSFLPRFFVTVKGEEIAEIKAKFSVLKPKYQIEGLNW
;
A
#
# COMPACT_ATOMS: atom_id res chain seq x y z
N MET A 1 3.36 15.72 9.80
CA MET A 1 4.40 15.11 8.94
C MET A 1 3.77 14.83 7.59
N LYS A 2 4.29 15.38 6.48
CA LYS A 2 3.81 15.02 5.14
C LYS A 2 4.80 14.10 4.45
N LEU A 3 4.26 13.11 3.74
CA LEU A 3 5.02 12.17 2.93
C LEU A 3 4.66 12.42 1.47
N MET A 4 5.67 12.40 0.61
CA MET A 4 5.57 12.72 -0.80
C MET A 4 6.00 11.51 -1.64
N ILE A 5 5.30 11.26 -2.73
CA ILE A 5 5.68 10.25 -3.72
C ILE A 5 6.00 10.98 -5.01
N LYS A 6 7.21 10.78 -5.54
CA LYS A 6 7.62 11.36 -6.81
C LYS A 6 7.15 10.41 -7.94
N GLN A 7 6.11 10.81 -8.68
CA GLN A 7 5.47 10.09 -9.82
C GLN A 7 6.53 9.60 -10.84
N LYS A 8 6.44 8.51 -11.62
CA LYS A 8 5.35 7.66 -12.16
C LYS A 8 5.08 6.40 -11.30
N VAL A 9 3.89 6.33 -10.68
CA VAL A 9 3.30 5.07 -10.20
C VAL A 9 2.33 4.58 -11.27
N PHE A 10 2.87 4.07 -12.38
CA PHE A 10 2.05 3.66 -13.52
C PHE A 10 2.29 2.18 -13.82
N SER A 11 1.59 1.36 -13.02
CA SER A 11 1.25 -0.05 -13.26
C SER A 11 1.97 -1.07 -12.38
N TRP A 12 1.42 -2.27 -12.45
CA TRP A 12 1.81 -3.50 -11.77
C TRP A 12 3.32 -3.75 -11.92
N GLY A 13 4.02 -3.99 -10.79
CA GLY A 13 5.46 -4.23 -10.74
C GLY A 13 6.35 -2.99 -10.54
N ASP A 14 5.78 -1.79 -10.53
CA ASP A 14 6.57 -0.58 -10.30
C ASP A 14 7.14 -0.54 -8.87
N LYS A 15 8.40 -0.10 -8.80
CA LYS A 15 9.07 0.27 -7.55
C LYS A 15 9.06 1.79 -7.45
N PHE A 16 8.69 2.32 -6.30
CA PHE A 16 8.68 3.76 -6.05
C PHE A 16 9.18 4.09 -4.66
N THR A 17 9.74 5.28 -4.51
CA THR A 17 10.29 5.76 -3.24
C THR A 17 9.37 6.82 -2.65
N VAL A 18 9.15 6.72 -1.35
CA VAL A 18 8.46 7.72 -0.53
C VAL A 18 9.51 8.63 0.07
N TYR A 19 9.34 9.93 -0.13
CA TYR A 19 10.21 10.98 0.36
C TYR A 19 9.49 11.79 1.44
N ASP A 20 10.24 12.43 2.33
CA ASP A 20 9.70 13.47 3.21
C ASP A 20 9.70 14.86 2.55
N GLU A 21 9.22 15.88 3.27
CA GLU A 21 9.17 17.27 2.80
C GLU A 21 10.56 17.87 2.51
N ALA A 22 11.64 17.31 3.09
CA ALA A 22 13.01 17.72 2.82
C ALA A 22 13.61 16.99 1.60
N GLY A 23 12.85 16.08 0.97
CA GLY A 23 13.33 15.26 -0.15
C GLY A 23 14.18 14.08 0.28
N ALA A 24 14.25 13.76 1.57
CA ALA A 24 14.96 12.59 2.05
C ALA A 24 14.11 11.34 1.82
N GLU A 25 14.74 10.26 1.33
CA GLU A 25 14.09 8.95 1.21
C GLU A 25 13.65 8.50 2.61
N LYS A 26 12.41 8.00 2.72
CA LYS A 26 11.87 7.41 3.96
C LYS A 26 11.52 5.95 3.77
N TYR A 27 10.89 5.61 2.66
CA TYR A 27 10.48 4.23 2.40
C TYR A 27 10.66 3.89 0.93
N LYS A 28 10.90 2.61 0.67
CA LYS A 28 10.90 2.04 -0.68
C LYS A 28 9.74 1.09 -0.81
N VAL A 29 8.91 1.30 -1.83
CA VAL A 29 7.75 0.44 -2.10
C VAL A 29 8.01 -0.34 -3.37
N GLN A 30 7.77 -1.65 -3.33
CA GLN A 30 7.92 -2.55 -4.46
C GLN A 30 6.66 -3.37 -4.66
N GLY A 31 6.07 -3.30 -5.85
CA GLY A 31 4.99 -4.21 -6.24
C GLY A 31 5.50 -5.57 -6.70
N GLU A 32 4.74 -6.62 -6.46
CA GLU A 32 4.98 -7.92 -7.11
C GLU A 32 4.42 -7.89 -8.56
N VAL A 33 5.27 -8.28 -9.50
CA VAL A 33 4.88 -8.61 -10.88
C VAL A 33 4.63 -10.11 -10.95
N PHE A 34 3.58 -10.55 -11.65
CA PHE A 34 3.14 -11.95 -11.78
C PHE A 34 2.37 -12.57 -10.59
N SER A 35 1.92 -11.77 -9.62
CA SER A 35 1.05 -12.25 -8.54
C SER A 35 -0.44 -12.22 -8.92
N ILE A 36 -1.22 -13.19 -8.42
CA ILE A 36 -2.69 -13.12 -8.47
C ILE A 36 -3.15 -12.05 -7.48
N GLY A 37 -3.64 -10.93 -7.99
CA GLY A 37 -3.98 -9.75 -7.19
C GLY A 37 -2.79 -8.83 -6.93
N LYS A 38 -3.07 -7.59 -6.51
CA LYS A 38 -2.03 -6.60 -6.21
C LYS A 38 -1.36 -6.90 -4.87
N LYS A 39 -0.03 -6.92 -4.85
CA LYS A 39 0.76 -6.98 -3.63
C LYS A 39 1.83 -5.90 -3.64
N LEU A 40 2.06 -5.28 -2.49
CA LEU A 40 3.00 -4.19 -2.30
C LEU A 40 3.80 -4.45 -1.03
N HIS A 41 5.11 -4.35 -1.15
CA HIS A 41 6.06 -4.47 -0.05
C HIS A 41 6.66 -3.11 0.22
N VAL A 42 6.63 -2.67 1.48
CA VAL A 42 7.19 -1.40 1.93
C VAL A 42 8.41 -1.71 2.79
N TYR A 43 9.55 -1.20 2.35
CA TYR A 43 10.84 -1.35 3.00
C TYR A 43 11.27 -0.03 3.63
N ASP A 44 11.90 -0.12 4.79
CA ASP A 44 12.66 0.98 5.37
C ASP A 44 14.00 1.16 4.62
N LEU A 45 14.74 2.22 4.94
CA LEU A 45 16.05 2.53 4.36
C LEU A 45 17.10 1.44 4.62
N ALA A 46 16.93 0.68 5.71
CA ALA A 46 17.75 -0.49 6.03
C ALA A 46 17.43 -1.73 5.17
N GLY A 47 16.44 -1.65 4.26
CA GLY A 47 15.99 -2.78 3.44
C GLY A 47 15.14 -3.80 4.19
N THR A 48 14.73 -3.49 5.43
CA THR A 48 13.80 -4.32 6.21
C THR A 48 12.37 -4.03 5.78
N GLU A 49 11.59 -5.07 5.47
CA GLU A 49 10.16 -4.93 5.20
C GLU A 49 9.43 -4.51 6.49
N VAL A 50 8.76 -3.37 6.43
CA VAL A 50 8.00 -2.80 7.55
C VAL A 50 6.51 -2.98 7.38
N VAL A 51 6.02 -2.95 6.14
CA VAL A 51 4.60 -3.10 5.81
C VAL A 51 4.45 -3.96 4.56
N TYR A 52 3.50 -4.87 4.61
CA TYR A 52 3.06 -5.66 3.46
C TYR A 52 1.57 -5.41 3.22
N ILE A 53 1.21 -5.07 1.98
CA ILE A 53 -0.17 -4.81 1.58
C ILE A 53 -0.55 -5.79 0.48
N GLN A 54 -1.59 -6.57 0.69
CA GLN A 54 -2.07 -7.55 -0.27
C GLN A 54 -3.54 -7.36 -0.61
N GLN A 55 -3.88 -7.47 -1.88
CA GLN A 55 -5.25 -7.42 -2.34
C GLN A 55 -5.93 -8.78 -2.09
N LYS A 56 -7.14 -8.73 -1.53
CA LYS A 56 -8.01 -9.89 -1.48
C LYS A 56 -8.45 -10.27 -2.90
N VAL A 57 -8.05 -11.46 -3.33
CA VAL A 57 -8.53 -12.04 -4.59
C VAL A 57 -9.98 -12.52 -4.42
N MET A 58 -10.76 -12.51 -5.51
CA MET A 58 -12.19 -12.89 -5.51
C MET A 58 -13.09 -12.06 -4.57
N SER A 59 -12.91 -10.74 -4.55
CA SER A 59 -13.85 -9.82 -3.90
C SER A 59 -14.61 -8.98 -4.92
N PHE A 60 -15.91 -8.73 -4.67
CA PHE A 60 -16.76 -7.92 -5.57
C PHE A 60 -16.27 -6.46 -5.70
N LEU A 61 -15.71 -5.92 -4.62
CA LEU A 61 -15.08 -4.60 -4.57
C LEU A 61 -13.62 -4.76 -4.15
N PRO A 62 -12.72 -3.83 -4.52
CA PRO A 62 -11.32 -3.87 -4.05
C PRO A 62 -11.23 -3.94 -2.52
N ARG A 63 -10.51 -4.93 -2.01
CA ARG A 63 -10.16 -5.04 -0.58
C ARG A 63 -8.68 -5.34 -0.45
N PHE A 64 -8.03 -4.73 0.54
CA PHE A 64 -6.62 -4.89 0.81
C PHE A 64 -6.40 -5.19 2.29
N PHE A 65 -5.52 -6.12 2.59
CA PHE A 65 -5.05 -6.39 3.95
C PHE A 65 -3.70 -5.72 4.16
N VAL A 66 -3.52 -5.12 5.33
CA VAL A 66 -2.30 -4.41 5.74
C VAL A 66 -1.68 -5.17 6.90
N THR A 67 -0.49 -5.70 6.65
CA THR A 67 0.32 -6.43 7.62
C THR A 67 1.53 -5.57 7.99
N VAL A 68 1.77 -5.36 9.28
CA VAL A 68 2.93 -4.62 9.80
C VAL A 68 3.72 -5.56 10.69
N LYS A 69 5.02 -5.72 10.41
CA LYS A 69 5.90 -6.63 11.17
C LYS A 69 5.36 -8.07 11.31
N GLY A 70 4.61 -8.55 10.31
CA GLY A 70 4.01 -9.89 10.30
C GLY A 70 2.62 -9.99 10.92
N GLU A 71 2.09 -8.93 11.53
CA GLU A 71 0.74 -8.91 12.10
C GLU A 71 -0.21 -8.12 11.20
N GLU A 72 -1.36 -8.71 10.86
CA GLU A 72 -2.42 -7.99 10.14
C GLU A 72 -3.06 -6.97 11.08
N ILE A 73 -2.85 -5.68 10.79
CA ILE A 73 -3.33 -4.58 11.65
C ILE A 73 -4.59 -3.92 11.11
N ALA A 74 -4.86 -4.06 9.81
CA ALA A 74 -5.98 -3.37 9.18
C ALA A 74 -6.43 -3.99 7.85
N GLU A 75 -7.68 -3.76 7.51
CA GLU A 75 -8.28 -4.05 6.21
C GLU A 75 -8.77 -2.75 5.57
N ILE A 76 -8.36 -2.48 4.34
CA ILE A 76 -8.80 -1.35 3.52
C ILE A 76 -9.86 -1.86 2.54
N LYS A 77 -11.12 -1.43 2.71
CA LYS A 77 -12.26 -1.81 1.87
C LYS A 77 -12.69 -0.67 0.99
N ALA A 78 -12.78 -0.91 -0.32
CA ALA A 78 -13.49 0.01 -1.20
C ALA A 78 -14.99 -0.03 -0.91
N LYS A 79 -15.59 1.15 -0.84
CA LYS A 79 -17.04 1.33 -0.80
C LYS A 79 -17.56 1.66 -2.19
N PHE A 80 -18.73 1.15 -2.51
CA PHE A 80 -19.44 1.55 -3.71
C PHE A 80 -19.66 3.06 -3.71
N SER A 81 -19.24 3.72 -4.78
CA SER A 81 -19.31 5.17 -4.92
C SER A 81 -19.35 5.51 -6.42
N VAL A 82 -20.25 6.41 -6.80
CA VAL A 82 -20.62 6.64 -8.20
C VAL A 82 -19.64 7.58 -8.92
N LEU A 83 -18.96 8.48 -8.20
CA LEU A 83 -18.12 9.53 -8.82
C LEU A 83 -16.63 9.44 -8.46
N LYS A 84 -16.29 8.96 -7.26
CA LYS A 84 -14.93 8.95 -6.74
C LYS A 84 -14.68 7.68 -5.94
N PRO A 85 -13.49 7.06 -6.04
CA PRO A 85 -13.17 5.90 -5.22
C PRO A 85 -13.21 6.31 -3.74
N LYS A 86 -13.98 5.57 -2.94
CA LYS A 86 -14.04 5.72 -1.49
C LYS A 86 -13.48 4.46 -0.84
N TYR A 87 -12.62 4.64 0.15
CA TYR A 87 -12.04 3.54 0.92
C TYR A 87 -12.35 3.76 2.40
N GLN A 88 -12.60 2.67 3.11
CA GLN A 88 -12.69 2.62 4.57
C GLN A 88 -11.57 1.74 5.09
N ILE A 89 -10.95 2.15 6.19
CA ILE A 89 -9.96 1.35 6.93
C ILE A 89 -10.67 0.78 8.15
N GLU A 90 -10.56 -0.53 8.34
CA GLU A 90 -11.10 -1.27 9.49
C GLU A 90 -9.94 -1.98 10.22
N GLY A 91 -10.02 -2.16 11.54
CA GLY A 91 -9.03 -2.92 12.33
C GLY A 91 -8.02 -2.07 13.12
N LEU A 92 -7.70 -0.87 12.65
CA LEU A 92 -7.05 0.14 13.50
C LEU A 92 -8.13 0.75 14.41
N ASN A 93 -8.05 0.54 15.72
CA ASN A 93 -8.86 1.24 16.71
C ASN A 93 -8.30 2.66 16.91
N TRP A 94 -8.49 3.54 15.92
CA TRP A 94 -8.11 4.95 15.98
C TRP A 94 -9.30 5.84 16.35
#